data_AF-A0A9D8HII8-F1
#
_entry.id   AF-A0A9D8HII8-F1
#
_cell.length_a   1.000
_cell.length_b   1.000
_cell.length_c   1.000
_cell.angle_alpha   90.00
_cell.angle_beta   90.00
_cell.angle_gamma   90.00
#
_symmetry.space_group_name_H-M   'P 1'
#
loop_
_entity.id
_entity.type
_entity.pdbx_description
1 polymer ?
#
loop_
_entity_poly.entity_id
_entity_poly.type
_entity_poly.pdbx_seq_one_letter_code
_entity_poly.pdbx_strand_id
1 'polypeptide(L)'
;MRRHAGPGPSPATGRIVGAVVTAMLLAAACTGTAATPTTPTTLPTAVVAEFETPDGARYRVLLEGEAAAQAGRAFAAGEHPGIPNGIIRPGDGGVNLGHDWHVIEVEFAEMAIEVCDGTVSYVDSLGYDGFIEAHGDRFCPWAARLVGLIEG
;
A
#
# COMPACT_ATOMS: atom_id res chain seq x y z
N MET A 1 28.39 30.76 40.68
CA MET A 1 29.37 30.98 39.58
C MET A 1 30.74 30.43 39.97
N ARG A 2 31.21 29.36 39.32
CA ARG A 2 32.64 29.06 39.03
C ARG A 2 32.63 28.02 37.90
N ARG A 3 33.58 28.13 36.97
CA ARG A 3 33.51 27.49 35.63
C ARG A 3 34.21 26.13 35.61
N HIS A 4 33.90 25.34 34.57
CA HIS A 4 34.69 24.18 34.14
C HIS A 4 36.19 24.49 34.03
N ALA A 5 37.02 23.49 34.36
CA ALA A 5 38.12 23.04 33.50
C ALA A 5 38.66 21.70 34.03
N GLY A 6 38.72 20.68 33.18
CA GLY A 6 39.40 19.42 33.47
C GLY A 6 40.06 18.90 32.18
N PRO A 7 41.37 19.11 31.99
CA PRO A 7 42.11 18.52 30.89
C PRO A 7 42.81 17.22 31.33
N GLY A 8 42.53 16.13 30.64
CA GLY A 8 43.22 14.86 30.81
C GLY A 8 43.50 14.19 29.47
N PRO A 9 44.61 14.51 28.79
CA PRO A 9 45.05 13.74 27.63
C PRO A 9 45.70 12.43 28.08
N SER A 10 45.45 11.34 27.35
CA SER A 10 46.31 10.16 27.36
C SER A 10 46.53 9.70 25.92
N PRO A 11 47.77 9.34 25.54
CA PRO A 11 48.12 9.08 24.15
C PRO A 11 47.83 7.62 23.76
N ALA A 12 47.45 7.41 22.50
CA ALA A 12 47.49 6.11 21.85
C ALA A 12 48.25 6.24 20.52
N THR A 13 49.59 6.23 20.61
CA THR A 13 50.48 6.18 19.45
C THR A 13 50.39 4.80 18.80
N GLY A 14 50.11 4.75 17.49
CA GLY A 14 49.94 3.48 16.77
C GLY A 14 50.11 3.62 15.25
N ARG A 15 51.22 4.18 14.79
CA ARG A 15 51.59 4.17 13.36
C ARG A 15 52.33 2.86 13.05
N ILE A 16 51.78 2.00 12.20
CA ILE A 16 52.58 1.07 11.40
C ILE A 16 52.16 1.22 9.93
N VAL A 17 53.18 1.30 9.06
CA VAL A 17 53.08 1.61 7.64
C VAL A 17 53.20 0.34 6.82
N GLY A 18 52.24 0.13 5.91
CA GLY A 18 52.42 -0.34 4.53
C GLY A 18 53.11 -1.67 4.22
N ALA A 19 52.50 -2.42 3.29
CA ALA A 19 53.21 -3.14 2.24
C ALA A 19 52.28 -3.35 1.03
N VAL A 20 52.80 -3.13 -0.19
CA VAL A 20 52.08 -3.33 -1.47
C VAL A 20 52.57 -4.63 -2.12
N VAL A 21 51.67 -5.58 -2.35
CA VAL A 21 51.87 -6.87 -3.08
C VAL A 21 50.50 -7.33 -3.59
N THR A 22 50.24 -7.87 -4.80
CA THR A 22 50.88 -7.79 -6.14
C THR A 22 49.81 -8.21 -7.16
N ALA A 23 49.81 -7.68 -8.39
CA ALA A 23 48.84 -8.05 -9.42
C ALA A 23 49.10 -9.45 -10.02
N MET A 24 48.05 -10.22 -10.32
CA MET A 24 48.10 -11.43 -11.16
C MET A 24 46.91 -11.52 -12.12
N LEU A 25 47.15 -12.22 -13.24
CA LEU A 25 46.40 -12.12 -14.49
C LEU A 25 45.23 -13.12 -14.64
N LEU A 26 44.23 -12.68 -15.40
CA LEU A 26 43.35 -13.43 -16.33
C LEU A 26 43.15 -14.95 -16.15
N ALA A 27 41.89 -15.35 -15.98
CA ALA A 27 41.30 -16.47 -16.72
C ALA A 27 39.79 -16.24 -16.91
N ALA A 28 39.28 -16.51 -18.12
CA ALA A 28 37.87 -16.35 -18.44
C ALA A 28 37.05 -17.58 -18.02
N ALA A 29 35.91 -17.35 -17.37
CA ALA A 29 34.85 -18.34 -17.24
C ALA A 29 33.50 -17.65 -17.39
N CYS A 30 33.00 -17.57 -18.63
CA CYS A 30 31.59 -17.25 -18.89
C CYS A 30 30.74 -18.46 -18.48
N THR A 31 30.62 -18.73 -17.17
CA THR A 31 29.59 -19.63 -16.67
C THR A 31 28.27 -18.92 -16.86
N GLY A 32 27.62 -19.21 -18.00
CA GLY A 32 26.27 -18.78 -18.27
C GLY A 32 25.34 -19.36 -17.21
N THR A 33 25.13 -18.60 -16.14
CA THR A 33 23.98 -18.79 -15.27
C THR A 33 22.78 -18.67 -16.19
N ALA A 34 22.11 -19.79 -16.44
CA ALA A 34 20.84 -19.78 -17.11
C ALA A 34 19.92 -18.92 -16.24
N ALA A 35 19.70 -17.68 -16.67
CA ALA A 35 18.67 -16.85 -16.09
C ALA A 35 17.38 -17.61 -16.31
N THR A 36 16.85 -18.21 -15.23
CA THR A 36 15.49 -18.71 -15.21
C THR A 36 14.64 -17.56 -15.76
N PRO A 37 13.90 -17.76 -16.86
CA PRO A 37 13.06 -16.70 -17.38
C PRO A 37 12.04 -16.39 -16.29
N THR A 38 12.26 -15.31 -15.55
CA THR A 38 11.28 -14.75 -14.64
C THR A 38 10.13 -14.31 -15.52
N THR A 39 9.16 -15.20 -15.73
CA THR A 39 7.93 -14.86 -16.44
C THR A 39 7.39 -13.61 -15.79
N PRO A 40 7.29 -12.48 -16.52
CA PRO A 40 6.74 -11.28 -15.93
C PRO A 40 5.33 -11.63 -15.49
N THR A 41 5.08 -11.56 -14.17
CA THR A 41 3.73 -11.69 -13.64
C THR A 41 2.98 -10.45 -14.10
N THR A 42 2.27 -10.58 -15.22
CA THR A 42 1.35 -9.55 -15.69
C THR A 42 0.27 -9.41 -14.62
N LEU A 43 0.37 -8.34 -13.84
CA LEU A 43 -0.69 -7.96 -12.90
C LEU A 43 -1.99 -7.73 -13.68
N PRO A 44 -3.14 -8.11 -13.13
CA PRO A 44 -4.43 -7.90 -13.79
C PRO A 44 -4.66 -6.39 -14.00
N THR A 45 -5.18 -6.03 -15.17
CA THR A 45 -5.48 -4.62 -15.51
C THR A 45 -6.65 -4.06 -14.71
N ALA A 46 -7.54 -4.94 -14.26
CA ALA A 46 -8.63 -4.66 -13.34
C ALA A 46 -8.85 -5.87 -12.41
N VAL A 47 -9.31 -5.63 -11.19
CA VAL A 47 -9.61 -6.67 -10.18
C VAL A 47 -10.76 -6.22 -9.28
N VAL A 48 -11.63 -7.15 -8.88
CA VAL A 48 -12.66 -6.85 -7.88
C VAL A 48 -12.06 -7.08 -6.49
N ALA A 49 -11.86 -6.00 -5.74
CA ALA A 49 -11.37 -6.04 -4.36
C ALA A 49 -12.54 -6.09 -3.37
N GLU A 50 -12.49 -7.01 -2.42
CA GLU A 50 -13.42 -7.06 -1.27
C GLU A 50 -12.74 -6.44 -0.05
N PHE A 51 -13.38 -5.43 0.52
CA PHE A 51 -12.93 -4.72 1.71
C PHE A 51 -13.90 -4.96 2.88
N GLU A 52 -13.37 -5.02 4.11
CA GLU A 52 -14.15 -5.17 5.35
C GLU A 52 -13.93 -3.96 6.26
N THR A 53 -15.00 -3.26 6.64
CA THR A 53 -14.97 -2.11 7.55
C THR A 53 -14.92 -2.54 9.03
N PRO A 54 -14.62 -1.63 9.99
CA PRO A 54 -14.41 -2.00 11.40
C PRO A 54 -15.61 -2.64 12.11
N ASP A 55 -16.82 -2.43 11.60
CA ASP A 55 -18.07 -3.06 12.03
C ASP A 55 -18.27 -4.49 11.47
N GLY A 56 -17.34 -4.99 10.64
CA GLY A 56 -17.39 -6.30 10.00
C GLY A 56 -18.26 -6.35 8.74
N ALA A 57 -18.88 -5.23 8.35
CA ALA A 57 -19.57 -5.12 7.07
C ALA A 57 -18.56 -5.09 5.92
N ARG A 58 -18.98 -5.50 4.72
CA ARG A 58 -18.10 -5.66 3.56
C ARG A 58 -18.68 -4.98 2.34
N TYR A 59 -17.80 -4.47 1.50
CA TYR A 59 -18.15 -3.91 0.19
C TYR A 59 -17.13 -4.34 -0.86
N ARG A 60 -17.52 -4.27 -2.13
CA ARG A 60 -16.67 -4.64 -3.27
C ARG A 60 -16.50 -3.46 -4.22
N VAL A 61 -15.31 -3.37 -4.79
CA VAL A 61 -14.91 -2.30 -5.70
C VAL A 61 -14.20 -2.92 -6.90
N LEU A 62 -14.55 -2.48 -8.10
CA LEU A 62 -13.73 -2.71 -9.29
C LEU A 62 -12.55 -1.73 -9.24
N LEU A 63 -11.35 -2.25 -9.00
CA LEU A 63 -10.12 -1.48 -9.10
C LEU A 63 -9.54 -1.65 -10.50
N GLU A 64 -8.96 -0.59 -11.05
CA GLU A 64 -8.31 -0.59 -12.37
C GLU A 64 -6.90 0.04 -12.27
N GLY A 65 -6.04 -0.25 -13.24
CA GLY A 65 -4.74 0.40 -13.39
C GLY A 65 -3.83 0.28 -12.15
N GLU A 66 -3.29 1.41 -11.67
CA GLU A 66 -2.40 1.41 -10.51
C GLU A 66 -3.07 0.95 -9.22
N ALA A 67 -4.37 1.21 -9.03
CA ALA A 67 -5.10 0.72 -7.85
C ALA A 67 -5.21 -0.82 -7.87
N ALA A 68 -5.54 -1.41 -9.03
CA ALA A 68 -5.53 -2.87 -9.19
C ALA A 68 -4.13 -3.46 -8.93
N ALA A 69 -3.09 -2.82 -9.48
CA ALA A 69 -1.71 -3.26 -9.32
C ALA A 69 -1.21 -3.13 -7.87
N GLN A 70 -1.58 -2.06 -7.15
CA GLN A 70 -1.24 -1.82 -5.74
C GLN A 70 -1.94 -2.80 -4.81
N ALA A 71 -3.26 -3.00 -4.99
CA ALA A 71 -4.01 -4.00 -4.25
C ALA A 71 -3.45 -5.42 -4.46
N GLY A 72 -3.14 -5.78 -5.71
CA GLY A 72 -2.51 -7.06 -6.05
C GLY A 72 -1.16 -7.28 -5.37
N ARG A 73 -0.27 -6.27 -5.38
CA ARG A 73 1.03 -6.32 -4.70
C ARG A 73 0.88 -6.47 -3.19
N ALA A 74 0.05 -5.63 -2.55
CA ALA A 74 -0.16 -5.65 -1.11
C ALA A 74 -0.78 -6.98 -0.64
N PHE A 75 -1.82 -7.47 -1.32
CA PHE A 75 -2.47 -8.73 -0.99
C PHE A 75 -1.51 -9.93 -1.11
N ALA A 76 -0.67 -9.95 -2.16
CA ALA A 76 0.36 -10.99 -2.34
C ALA A 76 1.47 -10.94 -1.26
N ALA A 77 1.76 -9.75 -0.70
CA ALA A 77 2.71 -9.57 0.40
C ALA A 77 2.11 -9.83 1.80
N GLY A 78 0.78 -9.89 1.92
CA GLY A 78 0.10 -9.87 3.22
C GLY A 78 0.12 -8.48 3.88
N GLU A 79 0.30 -7.43 3.09
CA GLU A 79 0.40 -6.03 3.51
C GLU A 79 -0.92 -5.29 3.25
N HIS A 80 -1.06 -4.10 3.85
CA HIS A 80 -2.19 -3.22 3.59
C HIS A 80 -1.90 -2.32 2.39
N PRO A 81 -2.81 -2.16 1.40
CA PRO A 81 -2.56 -1.35 0.22
C PRO A 81 -2.56 0.16 0.49
N GLY A 82 -2.97 0.60 1.68
CA GLY A 82 -3.31 1.99 2.01
C GLY A 82 -4.82 2.18 2.17
N ILE A 83 -5.24 3.35 2.63
CA ILE A 83 -6.66 3.67 2.86
C ILE A 83 -7.37 3.77 1.50
N PRO A 84 -8.37 2.92 1.18
CA PRO A 84 -9.12 3.07 -0.05
C PRO A 84 -9.93 4.38 0.03
N ASN A 85 -9.77 5.25 -0.95
CA ASN A 85 -10.45 6.55 -1.02
C ASN A 85 -10.97 6.74 -2.45
N GLY A 86 -12.29 6.85 -2.61
CA GLY A 86 -12.91 6.95 -3.93
C GLY A 86 -14.19 7.73 -3.92
N ILE A 87 -14.82 7.81 -5.09
CA ILE A 87 -16.05 8.55 -5.29
C ILE A 87 -17.26 7.60 -5.18
N ILE A 88 -18.22 7.91 -4.31
CA ILE A 88 -19.45 7.13 -4.19
C ILE A 88 -20.46 7.50 -5.28
N ARG A 89 -21.16 6.50 -5.81
CA ARG A 89 -22.17 6.61 -6.87
C ARG A 89 -23.37 5.69 -6.57
N PRO A 90 -24.59 6.00 -7.07
CA PRO A 90 -25.78 5.20 -6.83
C PRO A 90 -25.79 3.90 -7.65
N GLY A 91 -26.48 2.88 -7.15
CA GLY A 91 -26.52 1.52 -7.70
C GLY A 91 -25.28 0.70 -7.35
N ASP A 92 -25.33 -0.63 -7.53
CA ASP A 92 -24.28 -1.57 -7.09
C ASP A 92 -23.00 -1.60 -7.97
N GLY A 93 -22.99 -0.86 -9.10
CA GLY A 93 -21.89 -0.86 -10.07
C GLY A 93 -21.61 -2.24 -10.69
N GLY A 94 -22.53 -3.20 -10.58
CA GLY A 94 -22.36 -4.60 -11.00
C GLY A 94 -21.42 -5.44 -10.13
N VAL A 95 -20.75 -4.86 -9.12
CA VAL A 95 -19.77 -5.55 -8.27
C VAL A 95 -20.08 -5.48 -6.78
N ASN A 96 -20.67 -4.39 -6.29
CA ASN A 96 -21.00 -4.16 -4.89
C ASN A 96 -22.37 -4.75 -4.51
N LEU A 97 -22.60 -6.00 -4.91
CA LEU A 97 -23.89 -6.67 -4.81
C LEU A 97 -24.40 -6.71 -3.37
N GLY A 98 -25.62 -6.22 -3.14
CA GLY A 98 -26.24 -6.09 -1.83
C GLY A 98 -26.30 -4.66 -1.29
N HIS A 99 -25.66 -3.71 -1.97
CA HIS A 99 -25.69 -2.28 -1.64
C HIS A 99 -26.29 -1.48 -2.80
N ASP A 100 -27.09 -0.45 -2.48
CA ASP A 100 -27.67 0.47 -3.47
C ASP A 100 -26.68 1.57 -3.91
N TRP A 101 -25.38 1.34 -3.74
CA TRP A 101 -24.28 2.25 -4.03
C TRP A 101 -22.98 1.48 -4.34
N HIS A 102 -22.05 2.14 -5.02
CA HIS A 102 -20.70 1.63 -5.30
C HIS A 102 -19.67 2.75 -5.26
N VAL A 103 -18.39 2.37 -5.29
CA VAL A 103 -17.26 3.31 -5.31
C VAL A 103 -16.55 3.19 -6.66
N ILE A 104 -16.24 4.34 -7.26
CA ILE A 104 -15.41 4.48 -8.48
C ILE A 104 -14.18 5.34 -8.19
N GLU A 105 -13.23 5.39 -9.13
CA GLU A 105 -12.06 6.28 -9.05
C GLU A 105 -11.31 6.14 -7.71
N VAL A 106 -11.09 4.89 -7.28
CA VAL A 106 -10.41 4.57 -6.03
C VAL A 106 -8.91 4.70 -6.19
N GLU A 107 -8.33 5.47 -5.27
CA GLU A 107 -6.90 5.55 -5.00
C GLU A 107 -6.63 5.04 -3.56
N PHE A 108 -5.36 4.78 -3.24
CA PHE A 108 -4.93 4.41 -1.90
C PHE A 108 -4.14 5.54 -1.25
N ALA A 109 -4.66 6.07 -0.14
CA ALA A 109 -4.02 7.14 0.63
C ALA A 109 -3.23 6.59 1.81
N GLU A 110 -2.03 7.14 2.06
CA GLU A 110 -1.22 6.83 3.25
C GLU A 110 -1.78 7.49 4.53
N MET A 111 -2.47 8.62 4.37
CA MET A 111 -3.10 9.37 5.46
C MET A 111 -4.21 10.26 4.90
N ALA A 112 -5.31 10.41 5.65
CA ALA A 112 -6.30 11.47 5.44
C ALA A 112 -6.17 12.52 6.57
N ILE A 113 -6.60 13.75 6.32
CA ILE A 113 -6.62 14.84 7.32
C ILE A 113 -8.07 15.26 7.65
N GLU A 114 -9.01 14.90 6.78
CA GLU A 114 -10.46 15.06 6.95
C GLU A 114 -11.06 13.81 7.61
N VAL A 115 -12.29 13.93 8.14
CA VAL A 115 -12.99 12.85 8.86
C VAL A 115 -13.37 11.72 7.88
N CYS A 116 -12.64 10.62 7.91
CA CYS A 116 -12.75 9.50 6.96
C CYS A 116 -13.00 8.16 7.68
N ASP A 117 -13.96 8.12 8.59
CA ASP A 117 -14.32 6.92 9.38
C ASP A 117 -15.68 6.32 8.96
N GLY A 118 -16.06 6.50 7.68
CA GLY A 118 -17.29 5.92 7.15
C GLY A 118 -17.24 4.39 7.19
N THR A 119 -18.34 3.73 7.57
CA THR A 119 -18.48 2.28 7.44
C THR A 119 -19.57 1.92 6.44
N VAL A 120 -19.53 0.69 5.91
CA VAL A 120 -20.54 0.21 4.97
C VAL A 120 -21.94 0.29 5.57
N SER A 121 -22.13 -0.21 6.80
CA SER A 121 -23.43 -0.15 7.48
C SER A 121 -23.89 1.29 7.78
N TYR A 122 -22.96 2.25 7.91
CA TYR A 122 -23.33 3.66 8.06
C TYR A 122 -23.88 4.24 6.75
N VAL A 123 -23.23 3.99 5.61
CA VAL A 123 -23.75 4.37 4.29
C VAL A 123 -25.12 3.73 4.04
N ASP A 124 -25.25 2.42 4.28
CA ASP A 124 -26.51 1.69 4.12
C ASP A 124 -27.63 2.25 5.02
N SER A 125 -27.30 2.75 6.23
CA SER A 125 -28.28 3.33 7.16
C SER A 125 -28.82 4.70 6.73
N LEU A 126 -28.05 5.46 5.95
CA LEU A 126 -28.46 6.76 5.40
C LEU A 126 -29.05 6.62 3.98
N GLY A 127 -28.68 5.57 3.26
CA GLY A 127 -28.80 5.50 1.81
C GLY A 127 -27.83 6.43 1.10
N TYR A 128 -27.69 6.25 -0.21
CA TYR A 128 -26.78 7.05 -1.05
C TYR A 128 -27.04 8.56 -0.90
N ASP A 129 -28.27 9.03 -1.11
CA ASP A 129 -28.60 10.45 -1.08
C ASP A 129 -28.34 11.09 0.30
N GLY A 130 -28.67 10.38 1.39
CA GLY A 130 -28.44 10.83 2.76
C GLY A 130 -26.95 10.88 3.13
N PHE A 131 -26.13 9.98 2.58
CA PHE A 131 -24.68 10.05 2.72
C PHE A 131 -24.10 11.24 1.96
N ILE A 132 -24.53 11.47 0.71
CA ILE A 132 -24.11 12.63 -0.09
C ILE A 132 -24.45 13.96 0.60
N GLU A 133 -25.66 14.09 1.16
CA GLU A 133 -26.09 15.30 1.87
C GLU A 133 -25.24 15.59 3.12
N ALA A 134 -24.85 14.53 3.84
CA ALA A 134 -24.12 14.66 5.10
C ALA A 134 -22.59 14.79 4.94
N HIS A 135 -21.99 14.12 3.94
CA HIS A 135 -20.53 13.92 3.83
C HIS A 135 -19.94 14.26 2.44
N GLY A 136 -20.77 14.56 1.44
CA GLY A 136 -20.33 14.73 0.06
C GLY A 136 -20.06 13.41 -0.66
N ASP A 137 -19.40 13.47 -1.81
CA ASP A 137 -19.27 12.30 -2.72
C ASP A 137 -17.99 11.48 -2.55
N ARG A 138 -17.20 11.69 -1.50
CA ARG A 138 -16.03 10.84 -1.18
C ARG A 138 -16.38 9.81 -0.11
N PHE A 139 -16.11 8.54 -0.42
CA PHE A 139 -16.11 7.46 0.55
C PHE A 139 -14.68 6.97 0.77
N CYS A 140 -14.25 7.08 2.02
CA CYS A 140 -12.91 6.78 2.48
C CYS A 140 -13.03 6.11 3.85
N PRO A 141 -13.06 4.78 3.94
CA PRO A 141 -13.11 4.07 5.21
C PRO A 141 -11.68 3.79 5.74
N TRP A 142 -11.16 4.66 6.61
CA TRP A 142 -9.76 4.63 7.10
C TRP A 142 -9.29 3.23 7.52
N ALA A 143 -10.09 2.56 8.35
CA ALA A 143 -9.75 1.27 8.94
C ALA A 143 -10.36 0.07 8.18
N ALA A 144 -10.75 0.25 6.91
CA ALA A 144 -11.10 -0.87 6.05
C ALA A 144 -9.88 -1.76 5.76
N ARG A 145 -10.09 -3.07 5.78
CA ARG A 145 -9.06 -4.08 5.44
C ARG A 145 -9.38 -4.70 4.09
N LEU A 146 -8.39 -4.83 3.22
CA LEU A 146 -8.50 -5.67 2.02
C LEU A 146 -8.57 -7.14 2.47
N VAL A 147 -9.68 -7.81 2.21
CA VAL A 147 -9.93 -9.21 2.66
C VAL A 147 -10.04 -10.21 1.50
N GLY A 148 -10.13 -9.74 0.26
CA GLY A 148 -10.11 -10.61 -0.91
C GLY A 148 -9.85 -9.88 -2.22
N LEU A 149 -9.34 -10.61 -3.20
CA LEU A 149 -9.26 -10.22 -4.61
C LEU A 149 -9.96 -11.30 -5.44
N ILE A 150 -10.84 -10.87 -6.34
CA ILE A 150 -11.61 -11.73 -7.25
C ILE A 150 -11.24 -11.29 -8.67
N GLU A 151 -10.88 -12.25 -9.53
CA GLU A 151 -10.64 -12.00 -10.95
C GLU A 151 -11.93 -11.47 -11.61
N GLY A 152 -11.82 -10.35 -12.33
CA GLY A 152 -12.93 -9.67 -13.01
C GLY A 152 -13.17 -10.15 -14.44
#